data_AF-A0A8X7MP57-F1
#
_entry.id   AF-A0A8X7MP57-F1
#
_cell.length_a   1.000
_cell.length_b   1.000
_cell.length_c   1.000
_cell.angle_alpha   90.00
_cell.angle_beta   90.00
_cell.angle_gamma   90.00
#
_symmetry.space_group_name_H-M   'P 1'
#
loop_
_entity.id
_entity.type
_entity.pdbx_description
1 polymer ?
#
loop_
_entity_poly.entity_id
_entity_poly.type
_entity_poly.pdbx_seq_one_letter_code
_entity_poly.pdbx_strand_id
1 'polypeptide(L)'
;MTSTEWFGSGIMASLSDDIHRHQAARSASVVLARPAMDDLAGAGDAHIDLYIAHHNALLIRRGASMFELYRLGNELSQAFNHLLAHDPRSYRIRRALPTNLAGLKFLDQNRSTFCTISTLSSFMDRFEDFTAGVLKGLDFRLIHAGGSAVVACLLPTENEYFNYRHADVNLFIHNSTLREAAERLREIERTMRRNVTEFETKYKVIRTTTRVIFQPKAAGRLLDLRAICVTLALHRTMIEVMVQAPIDVTSVAFDGREVWITPRALRALFTGYTFVTGAIRSCSAEAILKYAQRGYGVRITDTVAVSASTIRNNAAVQATHVRSERSHIDYRQDAAMQTRLLELHCRGDENRIWTYSLTGLLRLRAMWDLAHGHVRREAALIDAVRRSDAWNDLHLQ
;
A
#
# COMPACT_ATOMS: atom_id res chain seq x y z
N MET A 1 8.12 24.63 -42.04
CA MET A 1 7.80 23.20 -42.26
C MET A 1 8.03 22.49 -40.94
N THR A 2 6.95 21.92 -40.41
CA THR A 2 6.83 21.24 -39.10
C THR A 2 7.39 19.82 -39.17
N SER A 3 8.20 19.42 -38.19
CA SER A 3 8.59 18.01 -37.97
C SER A 3 8.00 17.52 -36.66
N THR A 4 6.72 17.14 -36.72
CA THR A 4 6.03 16.40 -35.67
C THR A 4 5.78 15.02 -36.26
N GLU A 5 6.65 14.06 -35.95
CA GLU A 5 6.39 12.62 -36.03
C GLU A 5 7.66 11.90 -35.60
N TRP A 6 7.48 10.76 -34.92
CA TRP A 6 8.46 9.84 -34.32
C TRP A 6 8.65 9.99 -32.80
N PHE A 7 8.44 8.86 -32.12
CA PHE A 7 8.30 8.62 -30.68
C PHE A 7 6.93 8.91 -30.03
N GLY A 8 5.87 8.30 -30.58
CA GLY A 8 4.58 8.24 -29.87
C GLY A 8 3.70 7.01 -30.16
N SER A 9 3.87 6.36 -31.32
CA SER A 9 2.94 5.31 -31.77
C SER A 9 3.37 3.87 -31.42
N GLY A 10 4.67 3.57 -31.30
CA GLY A 10 5.16 2.19 -31.13
C GLY A 10 4.89 1.56 -29.76
N ILE A 11 4.86 2.36 -28.69
CA ILE A 11 4.64 1.85 -27.31
C ILE A 11 3.15 1.64 -27.03
N MET A 12 2.27 2.47 -27.58
CA MET A 12 0.82 2.26 -27.47
C MET A 12 0.34 1.11 -28.36
N ALA A 13 0.95 0.89 -29.53
CA ALA A 13 0.65 -0.25 -30.39
C ALA A 13 1.07 -1.59 -29.74
N SER A 14 2.26 -1.67 -29.10
CA SER A 14 2.67 -2.89 -28.41
C SER A 14 1.89 -3.15 -27.11
N LEU A 15 1.48 -2.10 -26.39
CA LEU A 15 0.54 -2.22 -25.27
C LEU A 15 -0.85 -2.66 -25.72
N SER A 16 -1.35 -2.14 -26.86
CA SER A 16 -2.64 -2.54 -27.42
C SER A 16 -2.60 -3.99 -27.90
N ASP A 17 -1.51 -4.44 -28.51
CA ASP A 17 -1.35 -5.81 -28.97
C ASP A 17 -1.12 -6.82 -27.85
N ASP A 18 -0.45 -6.45 -26.75
CA ASP A 18 -0.34 -7.31 -25.55
C ASP A 18 -1.62 -7.31 -24.72
N ILE A 19 -2.32 -6.18 -24.64
CA ILE A 19 -3.65 -6.10 -24.05
C ILE A 19 -4.64 -6.91 -24.91
N HIS A 20 -4.58 -6.86 -26.25
CA HIS A 20 -5.43 -7.65 -27.14
C HIS A 20 -5.07 -9.13 -27.16
N ARG A 21 -3.78 -9.52 -27.11
CA ARG A 21 -3.35 -10.92 -26.95
C ARG A 21 -3.73 -11.49 -25.58
N HIS A 22 -3.70 -10.69 -24.52
CA HIS A 22 -4.22 -11.07 -23.20
C HIS A 22 -5.76 -11.03 -23.12
N GLN A 23 -6.42 -10.21 -23.93
CA GLN A 23 -7.89 -10.17 -24.04
C GLN A 23 -8.43 -11.36 -24.84
N ALA A 24 -7.76 -11.80 -25.90
CA ALA A 24 -8.16 -12.94 -26.73
C ALA A 24 -7.99 -14.30 -26.02
N ALA A 25 -7.11 -14.38 -25.01
CA ALA A 25 -6.87 -15.60 -24.24
C ALA A 25 -7.80 -15.80 -23.02
N ARG A 26 -8.76 -14.90 -22.75
CA ARG A 26 -9.65 -14.98 -21.56
C ARG A 26 -11.14 -14.80 -21.90
N SER A 27 -11.55 -15.34 -23.04
CA SER A 27 -12.93 -15.39 -23.53
C SER A 27 -13.79 -16.49 -22.90
N ALA A 28 -13.35 -17.10 -21.80
CA ALA A 28 -14.22 -17.89 -20.94
C ALA A 28 -14.40 -17.13 -19.63
N SER A 29 -15.62 -16.73 -19.30
CA SER A 29 -15.97 -16.18 -17.99
C SER A 29 -15.80 -17.28 -16.93
N VAL A 30 -14.56 -17.55 -16.53
CA VAL A 30 -14.30 -18.43 -15.39
C VAL A 30 -14.78 -17.66 -14.16
N VAL A 31 -15.92 -18.06 -13.62
CA VAL A 31 -16.38 -17.62 -12.31
C VAL A 31 -15.46 -18.28 -11.29
N LEU A 32 -14.41 -17.56 -10.90
CA LEU A 32 -13.52 -18.02 -9.84
C LEU A 32 -14.25 -17.86 -8.52
N ALA A 33 -14.34 -18.94 -7.74
CA ALA A 33 -14.96 -18.90 -6.42
C ALA A 33 -14.18 -17.96 -5.49
N ARG A 34 -14.91 -17.23 -4.63
CA ARG A 34 -14.29 -16.41 -3.58
C ARG A 34 -13.47 -17.33 -2.66
N PRO A 35 -12.16 -17.06 -2.45
CA PRO A 35 -11.30 -17.91 -1.64
C PRO A 35 -11.81 -18.06 -0.21
N ALA A 36 -11.58 -19.21 0.42
CA ALA A 36 -11.74 -19.33 1.86
C ALA A 36 -10.59 -18.61 2.60
N MET A 37 -10.77 -18.39 3.91
CA MET A 37 -9.73 -17.78 4.75
C MET A 37 -8.43 -18.61 4.74
N ASP A 38 -8.56 -19.94 4.77
CA ASP A 38 -7.43 -20.88 4.79
C ASP A 38 -6.64 -20.84 3.48
N ASP A 39 -7.33 -20.68 2.34
CA ASP A 39 -6.68 -20.52 1.04
C ASP A 39 -5.77 -19.30 1.07
N LEU A 40 -6.27 -18.17 1.56
CA LEU A 40 -5.53 -16.90 1.64
C LEU A 40 -4.31 -16.95 2.58
N ALA A 41 -4.28 -17.90 3.52
CA ALA A 41 -3.14 -18.12 4.41
C ALA A 41 -2.06 -19.02 3.78
N GLY A 42 -2.37 -19.70 2.66
CA GLY A 42 -1.57 -20.74 2.04
C GLY A 42 -0.38 -20.29 1.17
N ALA A 43 0.35 -21.30 0.69
CA ALA A 43 1.70 -21.18 0.13
C ALA A 43 1.83 -20.66 -1.30
N GLY A 44 0.76 -20.59 -2.08
CA GLY A 44 0.84 -20.21 -3.49
C GLY A 44 -0.02 -21.09 -4.37
N ASP A 45 -1.33 -21.04 -4.12
CA ASP A 45 -2.27 -21.55 -5.10
C ASP A 45 -2.38 -20.54 -6.25
N ALA A 46 -2.01 -20.96 -7.45
CA ALA A 46 -2.17 -20.16 -8.67
C ALA A 46 -3.63 -19.71 -8.86
N HIS A 47 -4.59 -20.44 -8.30
CA HIS A 47 -5.99 -20.06 -8.27
C HIS A 47 -6.24 -18.79 -7.44
N ILE A 48 -5.56 -18.60 -6.30
CA ILE A 48 -5.69 -17.38 -5.47
C ILE A 48 -5.11 -16.17 -6.19
N ASP A 49 -3.93 -16.33 -6.78
CA ASP A 49 -3.27 -15.24 -7.48
C ASP A 49 -4.06 -14.84 -8.74
N LEU A 50 -4.63 -15.82 -9.44
CA LEU A 50 -5.57 -15.61 -10.54
C LEU A 50 -6.87 -14.94 -10.07
N TYR A 51 -7.44 -15.40 -8.95
CA TYR A 51 -8.62 -14.79 -8.34
C TYR A 51 -8.35 -13.34 -7.97
N ILE A 52 -7.25 -13.03 -7.28
CA ILE A 52 -6.89 -11.66 -6.90
C ILE A 52 -6.67 -10.77 -8.13
N ALA A 53 -6.00 -11.27 -9.17
CA ALA A 53 -5.79 -10.54 -10.40
C ALA A 53 -7.12 -10.26 -11.13
N HIS A 54 -8.00 -11.28 -11.21
CA HIS A 54 -9.31 -11.16 -11.83
C HIS A 54 -10.25 -10.27 -11.02
N HIS A 55 -10.29 -10.46 -9.70
CA HIS A 55 -10.98 -9.62 -8.72
C HIS A 55 -10.56 -8.17 -8.94
N ASN A 56 -9.29 -7.81 -8.76
CA ASN A 56 -8.81 -6.43 -8.99
C ASN A 56 -9.23 -5.86 -10.37
N ALA A 57 -9.15 -6.66 -11.45
CA ALA A 57 -9.55 -6.23 -12.78
C ALA A 57 -11.08 -6.04 -12.94
N LEU A 58 -11.88 -6.94 -12.37
CA LEU A 58 -13.34 -6.86 -12.37
C LEU A 58 -13.84 -5.71 -11.51
N LEU A 59 -13.23 -5.51 -10.33
CA LEU A 59 -13.53 -4.41 -9.41
C LEU A 59 -13.43 -3.05 -10.11
N ILE A 60 -12.47 -2.90 -11.03
CA ILE A 60 -12.30 -1.69 -11.85
C ILE A 60 -13.29 -1.60 -13.02
N ARG A 61 -13.69 -2.75 -13.61
CA ARG A 61 -14.39 -2.77 -14.91
C ARG A 61 -15.92 -2.85 -14.83
N ARG A 62 -16.51 -3.53 -13.84
CA ARG A 62 -17.93 -3.93 -13.89
C ARG A 62 -18.79 -3.47 -12.71
N GLY A 63 -18.26 -2.67 -11.79
CA GLY A 63 -19.01 -2.23 -10.61
C GLY A 63 -19.16 -3.37 -9.61
N ALA A 64 -18.05 -3.72 -8.99
CA ALA A 64 -17.98 -4.88 -8.13
C ALA A 64 -18.85 -4.80 -6.88
N SER A 65 -19.11 -5.98 -6.34
CA SER A 65 -19.98 -6.13 -5.20
C SER A 65 -19.19 -6.16 -3.90
N MET A 66 -19.77 -5.54 -2.87
CA MET A 66 -19.26 -5.64 -1.50
C MET A 66 -19.19 -7.09 -1.00
N PHE A 67 -19.93 -8.03 -1.61
CA PHE A 67 -19.88 -9.47 -1.29
C PHE A 67 -18.53 -10.13 -1.61
N GLU A 68 -17.71 -9.48 -2.44
CA GLU A 68 -16.37 -9.97 -2.78
C GLU A 68 -15.31 -9.54 -1.75
N LEU A 69 -15.67 -8.66 -0.80
CA LEU A 69 -14.82 -8.22 0.30
C LEU A 69 -15.10 -8.99 1.59
N TYR A 70 -14.10 -9.00 2.49
CA TYR A 70 -14.20 -9.59 3.81
C TYR A 70 -14.55 -8.53 4.85
N ARG A 71 -15.39 -8.91 5.81
CA ARG A 71 -15.80 -8.06 6.94
C ARG A 71 -15.09 -8.45 8.22
N LEU A 72 -14.53 -7.47 8.92
CA LEU A 72 -13.88 -7.68 10.22
C LEU A 72 -14.89 -8.15 11.28
N GLY A 73 -16.01 -7.43 11.42
CA GLY A 73 -17.03 -7.70 12.43
C GLY A 73 -17.82 -8.98 12.22
N ASN A 74 -17.75 -9.60 11.04
CA ASN A 74 -18.50 -10.81 10.73
C ASN A 74 -17.59 -11.99 10.38
N GLU A 75 -16.98 -12.00 9.19
CA GLU A 75 -16.29 -13.17 8.66
C GLU A 75 -15.00 -13.49 9.41
N LEU A 76 -14.19 -12.46 9.71
CA LEU A 76 -12.98 -12.66 10.51
C LEU A 76 -13.33 -13.08 11.95
N SER A 77 -14.39 -12.49 12.51
CA SER A 77 -14.86 -12.85 13.84
C SER A 77 -15.31 -14.31 13.87
N GLN A 78 -16.13 -14.75 12.92
CA GLN A 78 -16.53 -16.16 12.80
C GLN A 78 -15.34 -17.12 12.66
N ALA A 79 -14.35 -16.77 11.84
CA ALA A 79 -13.17 -17.61 11.62
C ALA A 79 -12.25 -17.70 12.86
N PHE A 80 -12.10 -16.61 13.60
CA PHE A 80 -11.03 -16.48 14.61
C PHE A 80 -11.52 -16.25 16.04
N ASN A 81 -12.81 -16.28 16.33
CA ASN A 81 -13.34 -16.12 17.70
C ASN A 81 -12.73 -17.12 18.69
N HIS A 82 -12.35 -18.32 18.25
CA HIS A 82 -11.65 -19.31 19.08
C HIS A 82 -10.29 -18.81 19.61
N LEU A 83 -9.68 -17.81 18.96
CA LEU A 83 -8.41 -17.20 19.36
C LEU A 83 -8.58 -16.09 20.42
N LEU A 84 -9.81 -15.66 20.72
CA LEU A 84 -10.09 -14.60 21.70
C LEU A 84 -9.92 -15.03 23.16
N ALA A 85 -9.67 -16.33 23.42
CA ALA A 85 -9.52 -16.85 24.79
C ALA A 85 -8.36 -16.20 25.57
N HIS A 86 -7.35 -15.68 24.87
CA HIS A 86 -6.17 -15.06 25.49
C HIS A 86 -6.23 -13.53 25.52
N ASP A 87 -6.84 -12.90 24.51
CA ASP A 87 -7.07 -11.46 24.45
C ASP A 87 -8.41 -11.20 23.74
N PRO A 88 -9.45 -10.71 24.44
CA PRO A 88 -10.75 -10.45 23.82
C PRO A 88 -10.72 -9.24 22.86
N ARG A 89 -9.61 -8.49 22.82
CA ARG A 89 -9.46 -7.30 21.96
C ARG A 89 -8.83 -7.64 20.61
N SER A 90 -8.24 -8.82 20.44
CA SER A 90 -7.53 -9.12 19.20
C SER A 90 -7.37 -10.62 18.87
N TYR A 91 -7.29 -10.91 17.57
CA TYR A 91 -6.97 -12.22 17.02
C TYR A 91 -5.47 -12.33 16.77
N ARG A 92 -4.77 -13.23 17.47
CA ARG A 92 -3.35 -13.50 17.23
C ARG A 92 -3.18 -14.68 16.28
N ILE A 93 -2.79 -14.39 15.05
CA ILE A 93 -2.72 -15.35 13.94
C ILE A 93 -1.25 -15.66 13.63
N ARG A 94 -0.90 -16.94 13.57
CA ARG A 94 0.45 -17.38 13.17
C ARG A 94 0.58 -17.28 11.65
N ARG A 95 1.58 -16.54 11.18
CA ARG A 95 1.91 -16.49 9.76
C ARG A 95 2.67 -17.74 9.32
N ALA A 96 2.46 -18.18 8.09
CA ALA A 96 3.25 -19.27 7.49
C ALA A 96 4.75 -18.93 7.49
N LEU A 97 5.62 -19.94 7.59
CA LEU A 97 7.07 -19.71 7.46
C LEU A 97 7.41 -19.27 6.03
N PRO A 98 8.36 -18.33 5.82
CA PRO A 98 8.76 -17.90 4.47
C PRO A 98 9.20 -19.04 3.55
N THR A 99 9.82 -20.09 4.12
CA THR A 99 10.23 -21.32 3.44
C THR A 99 9.06 -22.14 2.90
N ASN A 100 7.89 -22.02 3.53
CA ASN A 100 6.69 -22.75 3.15
C ASN A 100 5.91 -22.02 2.06
N LEU A 101 6.17 -20.74 1.84
CA LEU A 101 5.55 -19.98 0.75
C LEU A 101 6.32 -20.24 -0.55
N ALA A 102 5.68 -20.13 -1.70
CA ALA A 102 6.31 -20.21 -3.02
C ALA A 102 6.87 -18.85 -3.49
N GLY A 103 7.78 -18.87 -4.46
CA GLY A 103 8.38 -17.67 -5.06
C GLY A 103 9.62 -17.13 -4.34
N LEU A 104 10.19 -16.06 -4.89
CA LEU A 104 11.25 -15.27 -4.25
C LEU A 104 10.62 -14.28 -3.25
N LYS A 105 11.20 -14.20 -2.06
CA LYS A 105 10.82 -13.23 -1.02
C LYS A 105 12.01 -12.38 -0.65
N PHE A 106 11.73 -11.13 -0.30
CA PHE A 106 12.73 -10.16 0.11
C PHE A 106 12.08 -9.00 0.85
N LEU A 107 12.89 -8.13 1.44
CA LEU A 107 12.45 -6.99 2.26
C LEU A 107 11.61 -7.44 3.49
N ASP A 108 11.81 -8.67 3.95
CA ASP A 108 11.05 -9.33 4.99
C ASP A 108 11.85 -9.49 6.29
N GLN A 109 12.97 -8.78 6.44
CA GLN A 109 13.80 -8.87 7.63
C GLN A 109 13.05 -8.47 8.92
N ASN A 110 12.09 -7.54 8.82
CA ASN A 110 11.23 -7.13 9.94
C ASN A 110 9.90 -7.90 10.00
N ARG A 111 9.71 -8.94 9.17
CA ARG A 111 8.45 -9.67 9.09
C ARG A 111 8.25 -10.52 10.35
N SER A 112 7.25 -10.17 11.14
CA SER A 112 6.82 -10.96 12.29
C SER A 112 6.30 -12.35 11.90
N THR A 113 6.49 -13.34 12.77
CA THR A 113 5.90 -14.69 12.67
C THR A 113 4.43 -14.72 13.07
N PHE A 114 3.92 -13.65 13.68
CA PHE A 114 2.52 -13.48 14.06
C PHE A 114 1.97 -12.17 13.50
N CYS A 115 0.68 -12.18 13.16
CA CYS A 115 -0.12 -10.99 12.91
C CYS A 115 -1.16 -10.91 14.02
N THR A 116 -1.29 -9.74 14.65
CA THR A 116 -2.36 -9.50 15.62
C THR A 116 -3.38 -8.59 14.94
N ILE A 117 -4.67 -8.92 14.99
CA ILE A 117 -5.73 -8.17 14.31
C ILE A 117 -6.77 -7.77 15.35
N SER A 118 -7.08 -6.49 15.49
CA SER A 118 -8.12 -5.99 16.40
C SER A 118 -9.48 -6.62 16.11
N THR A 119 -10.29 -6.87 17.14
CA THR A 119 -11.74 -7.05 16.95
C THR A 119 -12.36 -5.76 16.39
N LEU A 120 -13.55 -5.82 15.78
CA LEU A 120 -14.21 -4.61 15.28
C LEU A 120 -14.41 -3.57 16.39
N SER A 121 -14.84 -3.98 17.59
CA SER A 121 -14.98 -3.06 18.73
C SER A 121 -13.65 -2.39 19.09
N SER A 122 -12.57 -3.18 19.16
CA SER A 122 -11.25 -2.63 19.51
C SER A 122 -10.66 -1.76 18.40
N PHE A 123 -10.99 -2.06 17.14
CA PHE A 123 -10.66 -1.18 16.00
C PHE A 123 -11.36 0.17 16.13
N MET A 124 -12.64 0.19 16.48
CA MET A 124 -13.43 1.43 16.61
C MET A 124 -12.84 2.35 17.69
N ASP A 125 -12.55 1.80 18.87
CA ASP A 125 -11.87 2.52 19.96
C ASP A 125 -10.54 3.10 19.48
N ARG A 126 -9.72 2.25 18.83
CA ARG A 126 -8.42 2.65 18.29
C ARG A 126 -8.53 3.71 17.20
N PHE A 127 -9.54 3.67 16.35
CA PHE A 127 -9.73 4.66 15.30
C PHE A 127 -10.10 6.03 15.87
N GLU A 128 -10.97 6.05 16.90
CA GLU A 128 -11.29 7.28 17.65
C GLU A 128 -10.01 7.86 18.30
N ASP A 129 -9.25 7.03 19.01
CA ASP A 129 -7.99 7.44 19.65
C ASP A 129 -6.94 7.89 18.62
N PHE A 130 -6.77 7.13 17.54
CA PHE A 130 -5.82 7.41 16.48
C PHE A 130 -6.12 8.76 15.81
N THR A 131 -7.40 9.11 15.67
CA THR A 131 -7.81 10.41 15.12
C THR A 131 -7.94 11.49 16.18
N ALA A 132 -7.63 11.22 17.45
CA ALA A 132 -7.83 12.13 18.57
C ALA A 132 -9.26 12.72 18.62
N GLY A 133 -10.26 11.93 18.20
CA GLY A 133 -11.66 12.33 18.13
C GLY A 133 -11.98 13.44 17.13
N VAL A 134 -11.06 13.84 16.24
CA VAL A 134 -11.34 14.96 15.30
C VAL A 134 -12.47 14.63 14.32
N LEU A 135 -12.72 13.34 14.06
CA LEU A 135 -13.80 12.86 13.19
C LEU A 135 -15.05 12.41 13.95
N LYS A 136 -15.11 12.62 15.27
CA LYS A 136 -16.24 12.20 16.10
C LYS A 136 -17.56 12.79 15.59
N GLY A 137 -18.54 11.91 15.36
CA GLY A 137 -19.85 12.29 14.84
C GLY A 137 -19.86 12.70 13.36
N LEU A 138 -18.83 12.35 12.59
CA LEU A 138 -18.88 12.43 11.13
C LEU A 138 -19.88 11.40 10.59
N ASP A 139 -20.74 11.83 9.67
CA ASP A 139 -21.57 10.93 8.90
C ASP A 139 -20.76 10.34 7.74
N PHE A 140 -20.46 9.05 7.82
CA PHE A 140 -19.69 8.33 6.80
C PHE A 140 -20.52 7.95 5.55
N ARG A 141 -21.78 8.39 5.41
CA ARG A 141 -22.49 8.22 4.13
C ARG A 141 -21.68 8.84 2.98
N LEU A 142 -21.37 8.02 1.98
CA LEU A 142 -20.55 8.35 0.80
C LEU A 142 -19.07 8.63 1.11
N ILE A 143 -18.62 8.36 2.34
CA ILE A 143 -17.24 8.60 2.79
C ILE A 143 -16.69 7.30 3.38
N HIS A 144 -15.43 7.00 3.11
CA HIS A 144 -14.71 5.99 3.90
C HIS A 144 -13.30 6.48 4.22
N ALA A 145 -12.78 6.00 5.35
CA ALA A 145 -11.35 6.05 5.63
C ALA A 145 -10.66 4.87 4.96
N GLY A 146 -9.43 5.05 4.47
CA GLY A 146 -8.67 3.99 3.81
C GLY A 146 -7.17 4.07 4.04
N GLY A 147 -6.46 3.03 3.61
CA GLY A 147 -5.00 2.99 3.60
C GLY A 147 -4.38 2.84 5.00
N SER A 148 -3.23 3.48 5.21
CA SER A 148 -2.36 3.21 6.38
C SER A 148 -3.00 3.48 7.74
N ALA A 149 -3.89 4.46 7.87
CA ALA A 149 -4.55 4.76 9.13
C ALA A 149 -5.50 3.62 9.56
N VAL A 150 -6.23 3.04 8.62
CA VAL A 150 -7.08 1.87 8.88
C VAL A 150 -6.22 0.68 9.26
N VAL A 151 -5.10 0.43 8.55
CA VAL A 151 -4.15 -0.63 8.92
C VAL A 151 -3.59 -0.41 10.34
N ALA A 152 -3.24 0.82 10.71
CA ALA A 152 -2.72 1.15 12.04
C ALA A 152 -3.71 0.82 13.16
N CYS A 153 -5.00 1.02 12.93
CA CYS A 153 -6.04 0.71 13.92
C CYS A 153 -6.40 -0.78 13.92
N LEU A 154 -6.21 -1.45 12.78
CA LEU A 154 -6.43 -2.88 12.61
C LEU A 154 -5.34 -3.72 13.29
N LEU A 155 -4.12 -3.20 13.39
CA LEU A 155 -2.95 -3.90 13.90
C LEU A 155 -2.55 -3.36 15.28
N PRO A 156 -2.84 -4.07 16.39
CA PRO A 156 -2.87 -3.48 17.70
C PRO A 156 -1.53 -3.40 18.43
N THR A 157 -0.42 -3.92 17.88
CA THR A 157 0.83 -4.01 18.66
C THR A 157 1.52 -2.66 18.83
N GLU A 158 2.22 -2.46 19.95
CA GLU A 158 2.94 -1.20 20.23
C GLU A 158 4.01 -0.89 19.16
N ASN A 159 4.71 -1.91 18.67
CA ASN A 159 5.64 -1.79 17.56
C ASN A 159 4.92 -1.32 16.28
N GLU A 160 3.71 -1.83 16.00
CA GLU A 160 2.92 -1.37 14.86
C GLU A 160 2.44 0.07 15.07
N TYR A 161 1.94 0.44 16.26
CA TYR A 161 1.53 1.83 16.54
C TYR A 161 2.66 2.83 16.29
N PHE A 162 3.88 2.54 16.77
CA PHE A 162 5.06 3.35 16.47
C PHE A 162 5.34 3.43 14.97
N ASN A 163 5.23 2.32 14.24
CA ASN A 163 5.45 2.27 12.80
C ASN A 163 4.41 3.06 11.97
N TYR A 164 3.24 3.33 12.54
CA TYR A 164 2.17 4.13 11.93
C TYR A 164 1.96 5.51 12.58
N ARG A 165 2.83 5.94 13.51
CA ARG A 165 2.70 7.20 14.24
C ARG A 165 2.67 8.46 13.37
N HIS A 166 3.08 8.37 12.11
CA HIS A 166 3.02 9.46 11.13
C HIS A 166 2.07 9.17 9.96
N ALA A 167 1.20 8.15 10.09
CA ALA A 167 0.22 7.87 9.07
C ALA A 167 -0.89 8.94 9.06
N ASP A 168 -1.14 9.48 7.88
CA ASP A 168 -2.26 10.38 7.64
C ASP A 168 -3.57 9.58 7.57
N VAL A 169 -4.67 10.22 7.97
CA VAL A 169 -6.01 9.69 7.79
C VAL A 169 -6.50 10.08 6.39
N ASN A 170 -6.59 9.10 5.50
CA ASN A 170 -7.03 9.32 4.13
C ASN A 170 -8.54 9.09 4.05
N LEU A 171 -9.29 10.12 3.69
CA LEU A 171 -10.73 10.05 3.46
C LEU A 171 -11.01 10.10 1.96
N PHE A 172 -11.97 9.30 1.51
CA PHE A 172 -12.38 9.21 0.12
C PHE A 172 -13.88 9.38 0.02
N ILE A 173 -14.31 10.17 -0.96
CA ILE A 173 -15.71 10.36 -1.28
C ILE A 173 -16.03 9.51 -2.51
N HIS A 174 -17.14 8.77 -2.46
CA HIS A 174 -17.56 7.88 -3.54
C HIS A 174 -19.06 7.87 -3.74
N ASN A 175 -19.50 7.32 -4.88
CA ASN A 175 -20.92 7.19 -5.23
C ASN A 175 -21.69 8.52 -5.11
N SER A 176 -21.08 9.61 -5.55
CA SER A 176 -21.57 10.96 -5.33
C SER A 176 -21.50 11.80 -6.60
N THR A 177 -22.44 12.70 -6.78
CA THR A 177 -22.31 13.85 -7.68
C THR A 177 -21.26 14.84 -7.16
N LEU A 178 -20.77 15.75 -8.02
CA LEU A 178 -19.87 16.82 -7.60
C LEU A 178 -20.45 17.69 -6.48
N ARG A 179 -21.76 17.94 -6.51
CA ARG A 179 -22.46 18.74 -5.49
C ARG A 179 -22.47 18.02 -4.14
N GLU A 180 -22.81 16.73 -4.13
CA GLU A 180 -22.80 15.91 -2.92
C GLU A 180 -21.37 15.80 -2.37
N ALA A 181 -20.38 15.58 -3.23
CA ALA A 181 -18.99 15.51 -2.81
C ALA A 181 -18.50 16.81 -2.18
N ALA A 182 -18.83 17.96 -2.78
CA ALA A 182 -18.53 19.26 -2.19
C ALA A 182 -19.19 19.43 -0.81
N GLU A 183 -20.41 18.94 -0.63
CA GLU A 183 -21.10 18.99 0.66
C GLU A 183 -20.51 18.03 1.69
N ARG A 184 -20.13 16.81 1.29
CA ARG A 184 -19.42 15.85 2.16
C ARG A 184 -18.08 16.43 2.61
N LEU A 185 -17.33 17.09 1.73
CA LEU A 185 -16.08 17.77 2.09
C LEU A 185 -16.30 18.89 3.12
N ARG A 186 -17.35 19.71 2.95
CA ARG A 186 -17.71 20.73 3.96
C ARG A 186 -18.14 20.11 5.27
N GLU A 187 -18.84 18.99 5.25
CA GLU A 187 -19.22 18.26 6.47
C GLU A 187 -18.01 17.72 7.24
N ILE A 188 -17.00 17.20 6.53
CA ILE A 188 -15.71 16.82 7.14
C ILE A 188 -15.09 18.04 7.85
N GLU A 189 -14.99 19.17 7.15
CA GLU A 189 -14.45 20.40 7.73
C GLU A 189 -15.25 20.88 8.96
N ARG A 190 -16.59 20.92 8.86
CA ARG A 190 -17.47 21.33 9.97
C ARG A 190 -17.30 20.39 11.18
N THR A 191 -17.18 19.09 10.94
CA THR A 191 -16.95 18.11 12.00
C THR A 191 -15.62 18.36 12.70
N MET A 192 -14.55 18.56 11.94
CA MET A 192 -13.24 18.88 12.52
C MET A 192 -13.27 20.19 13.30
N ARG A 193 -13.90 21.24 12.78
CA ARG A 193 -14.03 22.56 13.46
C ARG A 193 -14.84 22.46 14.76
N ARG A 194 -15.86 21.59 14.80
CA ARG A 194 -16.66 21.33 16.00
C ARG A 194 -15.84 20.59 17.07
N ASN A 195 -14.97 19.68 16.67
CA ASN A 195 -14.23 18.81 17.58
C ASN A 195 -12.86 19.41 18.01
N VAL A 196 -12.33 20.37 17.26
CA VAL A 196 -11.02 20.97 17.50
C VAL A 196 -11.18 22.43 17.89
N THR A 197 -10.99 22.74 19.18
CA THR A 197 -10.99 24.12 19.68
C THR A 197 -9.87 24.93 19.02
N GLU A 198 -10.15 26.20 18.70
CA GLU A 198 -9.19 27.09 18.02
C GLU A 198 -8.62 26.46 16.72
N PHE A 199 -9.50 25.83 15.93
CA PHE A 199 -9.13 25.10 14.71
C PHE A 199 -8.08 25.80 13.84
N GLU A 200 -8.22 27.11 13.61
CA GLU A 200 -7.29 27.88 12.77
C GLU A 200 -5.88 28.01 13.37
N THR A 201 -5.70 27.86 14.68
CA THR A 201 -4.36 27.84 15.30
C THR A 201 -3.72 26.46 15.19
N LYS A 202 -4.54 25.40 15.11
CA LYS A 202 -4.10 23.99 15.15
C LYS A 202 -3.95 23.36 13.77
N TYR A 203 -4.73 23.79 12.80
CA TYR A 203 -4.71 23.29 11.43
C TYR A 203 -4.42 24.39 10.41
N LYS A 204 -3.80 24.01 9.30
CA LYS A 204 -3.83 24.74 8.03
C LYS A 204 -4.52 23.86 6.99
N VAL A 205 -5.34 24.46 6.14
CA VAL A 205 -5.98 23.76 5.03
C VAL A 205 -5.15 24.00 3.77
N ILE A 206 -4.71 22.92 3.13
CA ILE A 206 -3.96 22.95 1.88
C ILE A 206 -4.80 22.26 0.81
N ARG A 207 -5.04 22.93 -0.31
CA ARG A 207 -5.65 22.31 -1.49
C ARG A 207 -4.57 22.07 -2.54
N THR A 208 -4.42 20.82 -2.95
CA THR A 208 -3.65 20.44 -4.14
C THR A 208 -4.61 20.14 -5.30
N THR A 209 -4.06 19.80 -6.46
CA THR A 209 -4.86 19.33 -7.61
C THR A 209 -5.65 18.07 -7.30
N THR A 210 -5.13 17.19 -6.44
CA THR A 210 -5.69 15.86 -6.18
C THR A 210 -6.31 15.71 -4.79
N ARG A 211 -6.02 16.61 -3.84
CA ARG A 211 -6.42 16.44 -2.43
C ARG A 211 -6.70 17.75 -1.71
N VAL A 212 -7.53 17.69 -0.67
CA VAL A 212 -7.59 18.69 0.40
C VAL A 212 -6.98 18.08 1.65
N ILE A 213 -6.02 18.78 2.25
CA ILE A 213 -5.22 18.31 3.36
C ILE A 213 -5.40 19.28 4.53
N PHE A 214 -5.99 18.79 5.61
CA PHE A 214 -6.00 19.45 6.90
C PHE A 214 -4.71 19.08 7.61
N GLN A 215 -3.69 19.93 7.49
CA GLN A 215 -2.35 19.68 8.05
C GLN A 215 -2.21 20.31 9.44
N PRO A 216 -1.84 19.55 10.48
CA PRO A 216 -1.54 20.09 11.79
C PRO A 216 -0.40 21.11 11.73
N LYS A 217 -0.61 22.27 12.37
CA LYS A 217 0.41 23.27 12.74
C LYS A 217 1.15 22.81 14.00
N ALA A 218 2.16 23.57 14.44
CA ALA A 218 2.94 23.24 15.63
C ALA A 218 2.05 22.99 16.87
N ALA A 219 1.08 23.88 17.14
CA ALA A 219 0.13 23.73 18.25
C ALA A 219 -0.72 22.46 18.15
N GLY A 220 -1.15 22.07 16.93
CA GLY A 220 -1.89 20.83 16.72
C GLY A 220 -1.04 19.58 16.92
N ARG A 221 0.24 19.61 16.48
CA ARG A 221 1.17 18.48 16.66
C ARG A 221 1.51 18.21 18.12
N LEU A 222 1.52 19.23 18.98
CA LEU A 222 1.69 19.07 20.42
C LEU A 222 0.53 18.31 21.09
N LEU A 223 -0.62 18.22 20.41
CA LEU A 223 -1.81 17.50 20.83
C LEU A 223 -2.00 16.19 20.04
N ASP A 224 -0.94 15.70 19.39
CA ASP A 224 -0.95 14.50 18.53
C ASP A 224 -2.00 14.51 17.41
N LEU A 225 -2.45 15.70 17.00
CA LEU A 225 -3.37 15.84 15.86
C LEU A 225 -2.68 15.40 14.58
N ARG A 226 -3.42 14.65 13.75
CA ARG A 226 -2.93 14.07 12.49
C ARG A 226 -3.42 14.84 11.28
N ALA A 227 -2.73 14.65 10.15
CA ALA A 227 -3.25 15.15 8.90
C ALA A 227 -4.47 14.33 8.46
N ILE A 228 -5.53 15.05 8.08
CA ILE A 228 -6.71 14.48 7.45
C ILE A 228 -6.66 14.85 5.97
N CYS A 229 -6.61 13.86 5.09
CA CYS A 229 -6.37 14.05 3.67
C CYS A 229 -7.57 13.53 2.88
N VAL A 230 -8.39 14.44 2.33
CA VAL A 230 -9.54 14.11 1.49
C VAL A 230 -9.12 14.07 0.03
N THR A 231 -9.30 12.93 -0.63
CA THR A 231 -9.02 12.77 -2.06
C THR A 231 -10.12 13.45 -2.90
N LEU A 232 -9.73 14.23 -3.91
CA LEU A 232 -10.65 14.96 -4.79
C LEU A 232 -11.10 14.16 -6.02
N ALA A 233 -10.42 13.05 -6.34
CA ALA A 233 -10.88 12.12 -7.35
C ALA A 233 -12.17 11.43 -6.87
N LEU A 234 -13.23 11.52 -7.67
CA LEU A 234 -14.49 10.85 -7.38
C LEU A 234 -14.47 9.43 -7.90
N HIS A 235 -14.71 8.49 -7.01
CA HIS A 235 -14.81 7.06 -7.33
C HIS A 235 -16.27 6.63 -7.31
N ARG A 236 -16.64 5.67 -8.14
CA ARG A 236 -18.02 5.16 -8.17
C ARG A 236 -18.31 4.36 -6.91
N THR A 237 -17.32 3.63 -6.41
CA THR A 237 -17.45 2.79 -5.22
C THR A 237 -16.22 2.89 -4.33
N MET A 238 -16.37 2.53 -3.05
CA MET A 238 -15.25 2.34 -2.13
C MET A 238 -14.25 1.30 -2.65
N ILE A 239 -14.76 0.26 -3.31
CA ILE A 239 -13.97 -0.84 -3.84
C ILE A 239 -12.96 -0.34 -4.89
N GLU A 240 -13.37 0.57 -5.79
CA GLU A 240 -12.48 1.18 -6.78
C GLU A 240 -11.26 1.85 -6.14
N VAL A 241 -11.42 2.46 -4.97
CA VAL A 241 -10.31 3.03 -4.20
C VAL A 241 -9.41 1.94 -3.65
N MET A 242 -10.01 0.93 -3.01
CA MET A 242 -9.26 -0.13 -2.31
C MET A 242 -8.35 -0.90 -3.26
N VAL A 243 -8.77 -1.20 -4.49
CA VAL A 243 -7.94 -1.97 -5.45
C VAL A 243 -6.77 -1.22 -6.02
N GLN A 244 -6.82 0.11 -5.99
CA GLN A 244 -5.72 0.98 -6.43
C GLN A 244 -4.63 1.13 -5.36
N ALA A 245 -4.85 0.62 -4.15
CA ALA A 245 -3.85 0.71 -3.09
C ALA A 245 -2.55 -0.01 -3.51
N PRO A 246 -1.39 0.67 -3.53
CA PRO A 246 -0.17 0.14 -4.14
C PRO A 246 0.49 -0.99 -3.33
N ILE A 247 0.15 -1.10 -2.05
CA ILE A 247 0.63 -2.14 -1.14
C ILE A 247 -0.56 -2.98 -0.69
N ASP A 248 -0.44 -4.30 -0.72
CA ASP A 248 -1.57 -5.21 -0.53
C ASP A 248 -2.27 -5.01 0.83
N VAL A 249 -1.51 -4.94 1.93
CA VAL A 249 -2.10 -4.78 3.28
C VAL A 249 -2.91 -3.48 3.42
N THR A 250 -2.62 -2.46 2.60
CA THR A 250 -3.29 -1.16 2.65
C THR A 250 -4.63 -1.14 1.93
N SER A 251 -4.99 -2.24 1.27
CA SER A 251 -6.26 -2.41 0.56
C SER A 251 -7.40 -2.74 1.53
N VAL A 252 -7.59 -1.85 2.50
CA VAL A 252 -8.59 -1.88 3.57
C VAL A 252 -9.31 -0.55 3.65
N ALA A 253 -10.55 -0.57 4.10
CA ALA A 253 -11.38 0.62 4.26
C ALA A 253 -12.29 0.51 5.47
N PHE A 254 -12.62 1.65 6.06
CA PHE A 254 -13.57 1.78 7.16
C PHE A 254 -14.67 2.78 6.78
N ASP A 255 -15.92 2.34 6.82
CA ASP A 255 -17.08 3.09 6.36
C ASP A 255 -17.90 3.75 7.51
N GLY A 256 -17.29 3.88 8.69
CA GLY A 256 -17.98 4.36 9.89
C GLY A 256 -18.67 3.25 10.70
N ARG A 257 -18.85 2.05 10.14
CA ARG A 257 -19.51 0.92 10.82
C ARG A 257 -18.71 -0.38 10.77
N GLU A 258 -18.07 -0.67 9.65
CA GLU A 258 -17.40 -1.94 9.37
C GLU A 258 -16.03 -1.70 8.73
N VAL A 259 -15.11 -2.63 8.98
CA VAL A 259 -13.81 -2.66 8.28
C VAL A 259 -13.89 -3.69 7.16
N TRP A 260 -13.70 -3.19 5.94
CA TRP A 260 -13.72 -3.96 4.72
C TRP A 260 -12.30 -4.26 4.27
N ILE A 261 -12.04 -5.52 3.90
CA ILE A 261 -10.71 -6.04 3.59
C ILE A 261 -10.79 -6.76 2.24
N THR A 262 -9.90 -6.41 1.30
CA THR A 262 -9.79 -7.15 0.05
C THR A 262 -9.10 -8.51 0.25
N PRO A 263 -9.34 -9.49 -0.64
CA PRO A 263 -8.62 -10.77 -0.62
C PRO A 263 -7.09 -10.61 -0.61
N ARG A 264 -6.54 -9.62 -1.34
CA ARG A 264 -5.10 -9.35 -1.35
C ARG A 264 -4.59 -8.77 -0.02
N ALA A 265 -5.34 -7.86 0.61
CA ALA A 265 -4.99 -7.35 1.94
C ALA A 265 -5.00 -8.47 2.98
N LEU A 266 -6.02 -9.32 2.93
CA LEU A 266 -6.16 -10.44 3.85
C LEU A 266 -5.02 -11.47 3.69
N ARG A 267 -4.68 -11.84 2.44
CA ARG A 267 -3.48 -12.64 2.14
C ARG A 267 -2.21 -11.96 2.69
N ALA A 268 -2.06 -10.65 2.54
CA ALA A 268 -0.90 -9.93 3.06
C ALA A 268 -0.85 -9.94 4.60
N LEU A 269 -1.99 -9.89 5.30
CA LEU A 269 -2.06 -10.02 6.76
C LEU A 269 -1.55 -11.41 7.22
N PHE A 270 -1.98 -12.48 6.54
CA PHE A 270 -1.61 -13.87 6.90
C PHE A 270 -0.21 -14.27 6.46
N THR A 271 0.22 -13.82 5.29
CA THR A 271 1.53 -14.20 4.74
C THR A 271 2.62 -13.21 5.14
N GLY A 272 2.29 -11.96 5.43
CA GLY A 272 3.26 -10.88 5.66
C GLY A 272 3.94 -10.39 4.38
N TYR A 273 3.35 -10.62 3.21
CA TYR A 273 3.92 -10.22 1.92
C TYR A 273 2.94 -9.46 1.04
N THR A 274 3.43 -8.42 0.38
CA THR A 274 2.79 -7.83 -0.80
C THR A 274 3.22 -8.59 -2.03
N PHE A 275 2.27 -8.93 -2.90
CA PHE A 275 2.53 -9.76 -4.04
C PHE A 275 2.70 -8.96 -5.33
N VAL A 276 3.78 -9.25 -6.07
CA VAL A 276 4.14 -8.51 -7.29
C VAL A 276 3.58 -9.22 -8.53
N THR A 277 2.28 -9.12 -8.77
CA THR A 277 1.69 -9.51 -10.06
C THR A 277 0.80 -8.40 -10.57
N GLY A 278 1.38 -7.49 -11.36
CA GLY A 278 0.64 -6.39 -11.99
C GLY A 278 0.00 -5.35 -11.05
N ALA A 279 -0.03 -5.56 -9.73
CA ALA A 279 -0.72 -4.70 -8.75
C ALA A 279 0.22 -3.76 -7.96
N ILE A 280 1.54 -3.96 -8.01
CA ILE A 280 2.54 -2.97 -7.53
C ILE A 280 2.79 -1.90 -8.62
N ARG A 281 1.93 -1.83 -9.63
CA ARG A 281 1.92 -0.70 -10.57
C ARG A 281 1.61 0.54 -9.72
N SER A 282 2.53 1.49 -9.73
CA SER A 282 2.45 2.78 -9.02
C SER A 282 2.89 2.76 -7.55
N CYS A 283 3.62 1.72 -7.11
CA CYS A 283 4.26 1.77 -5.80
C CYS A 283 5.66 2.38 -5.89
N SER A 284 5.81 3.54 -5.24
CA SER A 284 7.10 4.20 -5.09
C SER A 284 8.08 3.34 -4.29
N ALA A 285 9.38 3.48 -4.56
CA ALA A 285 10.40 2.77 -3.79
C ALA A 285 10.30 3.10 -2.29
N GLU A 286 9.96 4.35 -1.98
CA GLU A 286 9.67 4.77 -0.60
C GLU A 286 8.55 3.95 0.04
N ALA A 287 7.44 3.74 -0.67
CA ALA A 287 6.32 2.99 -0.13
C ALA A 287 6.72 1.54 0.14
N ILE A 288 7.45 0.89 -0.77
CA ILE A 288 7.96 -0.47 -0.58
C ILE A 288 8.84 -0.57 0.68
N LEU A 289 9.84 0.30 0.82
CA LEU A 289 10.74 0.28 1.98
C LEU A 289 10.01 0.62 3.29
N LYS A 290 9.09 1.58 3.26
CA LYS A 290 8.25 1.93 4.42
C LYS A 290 7.45 0.74 4.92
N TYR A 291 6.90 -0.09 4.03
CA TYR A 291 6.17 -1.28 4.45
C TYR A 291 7.07 -2.47 4.80
N ALA A 292 8.28 -2.54 4.23
CA ALA A 292 9.33 -3.44 4.71
C ALA A 292 9.66 -3.16 6.19
N GLN A 293 9.82 -1.88 6.56
CA GLN A 293 10.00 -1.48 7.96
C GLN A 293 8.80 -1.82 8.86
N ARG A 294 7.60 -1.86 8.29
CA ARG A 294 6.35 -2.27 8.98
C ARG A 294 6.15 -3.78 9.07
N GLY A 295 7.12 -4.58 8.64
CA GLY A 295 7.06 -6.04 8.70
C GLY A 295 6.25 -6.69 7.57
N TYR A 296 6.18 -6.02 6.42
CA TYR A 296 5.60 -6.54 5.18
C TYR A 296 6.67 -6.63 4.10
N GLY A 297 7.06 -7.85 3.74
CA GLY A 297 7.99 -8.09 2.65
C GLY A 297 7.32 -8.04 1.29
N VAL A 298 8.12 -8.32 0.27
CA VAL A 298 7.68 -8.46 -1.11
C VAL A 298 7.84 -9.92 -1.55
N ARG A 299 6.83 -10.46 -2.24
CA ARG A 299 6.83 -11.81 -2.80
C ARG A 299 6.61 -11.76 -4.31
N ILE A 300 7.50 -12.38 -5.06
CA ILE A 300 7.39 -12.59 -6.51
C ILE A 300 7.34 -14.09 -6.75
N THR A 301 6.32 -14.59 -7.43
CA THR A 301 6.28 -15.98 -7.90
C THR A 301 6.46 -16.04 -9.40
N ASP A 302 6.62 -17.26 -9.89
CA ASP A 302 6.56 -17.59 -11.30
C ASP A 302 5.29 -17.02 -11.89
N THR A 303 5.45 -16.36 -13.03
CA THR A 303 4.33 -16.01 -13.90
C THR A 303 4.40 -16.89 -15.13
N VAL A 304 3.34 -16.92 -15.95
CA VAL A 304 3.34 -17.64 -17.23
C VAL A 304 4.55 -17.28 -18.11
N ALA A 305 5.16 -16.09 -17.91
CA ALA A 305 6.27 -15.58 -18.70
C ALA A 305 7.68 -15.74 -18.08
N VAL A 306 7.82 -15.94 -16.76
CA VAL A 306 9.14 -15.95 -16.08
C VAL A 306 9.17 -17.00 -14.97
N SER A 307 10.15 -17.91 -15.04
CA SER A 307 10.36 -18.97 -14.06
C SER A 307 11.11 -18.51 -12.80
N ALA A 308 10.98 -19.29 -11.72
CA ALA A 308 11.62 -19.03 -10.43
C ALA A 308 13.15 -18.92 -10.56
N SER A 309 13.75 -19.76 -11.41
CA SER A 309 15.20 -19.78 -11.62
C SER A 309 15.68 -18.50 -12.28
N THR A 310 14.97 -18.00 -13.28
CA THR A 310 15.27 -16.72 -13.93
C THR A 310 15.19 -15.56 -12.95
N ILE A 311 14.15 -15.51 -12.11
CA ILE A 311 14.00 -14.48 -11.08
C ILE A 311 15.17 -14.52 -10.09
N ARG A 312 15.58 -15.73 -9.64
CA ARG A 312 16.72 -15.90 -8.73
C ARG A 312 18.05 -15.48 -9.37
N ASN A 313 18.29 -15.86 -10.63
CA ASN A 313 19.50 -15.49 -11.35
C ASN A 313 19.59 -13.97 -11.52
N ASN A 314 18.50 -13.31 -11.92
CA ASN A 314 18.43 -11.86 -12.02
C ASN A 314 18.71 -11.19 -10.67
N ALA A 315 18.17 -11.74 -9.57
CA ALA A 315 18.44 -11.22 -8.24
C ALA A 315 19.93 -11.29 -7.87
N ALA A 316 20.61 -12.39 -8.20
CA ALA A 316 22.04 -12.54 -7.96
C ALA A 316 22.89 -11.56 -8.80
N VAL A 317 22.51 -11.36 -10.07
CA VAL A 317 23.16 -10.38 -10.96
C VAL A 317 23.01 -8.96 -10.41
N GLN A 318 21.78 -8.56 -10.05
CA GLN A 318 21.55 -7.21 -9.51
C GLN A 318 22.23 -7.00 -8.15
N ALA A 319 22.28 -8.01 -7.29
CA ALA A 319 23.04 -7.93 -6.03
C ALA A 319 24.54 -7.73 -6.27
N THR A 320 25.11 -8.37 -7.30
CA THR A 320 26.51 -8.19 -7.67
C THR A 320 26.76 -6.78 -8.21
N HIS A 321 25.87 -6.29 -9.07
CA HIS A 321 25.93 -4.92 -9.59
C HIS A 321 25.90 -3.88 -8.47
N VAL A 322 24.94 -3.94 -7.55
CA VAL A 322 24.84 -3.00 -6.42
C VAL A 322 26.10 -3.02 -5.54
N ARG A 323 26.71 -4.19 -5.32
CA ARG A 323 27.99 -4.29 -4.59
C ARG A 323 29.16 -3.68 -5.36
N SER A 324 29.19 -3.84 -6.68
CA SER A 324 30.18 -3.19 -7.55
C SER A 324 30.04 -1.66 -7.45
N GLU A 325 28.83 -1.12 -7.63
CA GLU A 325 28.56 0.32 -7.50
C GLU A 325 28.98 0.84 -6.13
N ARG A 326 28.69 0.07 -5.07
CA ARG A 326 29.08 0.43 -3.72
C ARG A 326 30.61 0.55 -3.55
N SER A 327 31.38 -0.29 -4.24
CA SER A 327 32.85 -0.29 -4.18
C SER A 327 33.48 0.94 -4.85
N HIS A 328 32.77 1.58 -5.79
CA HIS A 328 33.22 2.79 -6.47
C HIS A 328 32.94 4.08 -5.68
N ILE A 329 32.18 4.00 -4.59
CA ILE A 329 31.79 5.16 -3.78
C ILE A 329 32.87 5.45 -2.73
N ASP A 330 33.36 6.70 -2.72
CA ASP A 330 34.40 7.16 -1.79
C ASP A 330 34.00 6.95 -0.31
N TYR A 331 34.89 6.28 0.43
CA TYR A 331 34.70 5.97 1.85
C TYR A 331 34.82 7.21 2.76
N ARG A 332 35.40 8.31 2.27
CA ARG A 332 35.56 9.57 3.05
C ARG A 332 34.24 10.30 3.28
N GLN A 333 33.22 10.01 2.48
CA GLN A 333 31.88 10.54 2.67
C GLN A 333 31.19 9.88 3.87
N ASP A 334 30.26 10.57 4.52
CA ASP A 334 29.47 9.94 5.57
C ASP A 334 28.52 8.85 5.00
N ALA A 335 28.08 7.95 5.88
CA ALA A 335 27.25 6.80 5.48
C ALA A 335 25.93 7.19 4.80
N ALA A 336 25.36 8.36 5.10
CA ALA A 336 24.13 8.82 4.46
C ALA A 336 24.40 9.30 3.03
N MET A 337 25.48 10.06 2.82
CA MET A 337 25.90 10.48 1.48
C MET A 337 26.27 9.28 0.61
N GLN A 338 27.01 8.31 1.15
CA GLN A 338 27.34 7.08 0.46
C GLN A 338 26.09 6.30 0.01
N THR A 339 25.05 6.28 0.84
CA THR A 339 23.78 5.62 0.53
C THR A 339 23.02 6.36 -0.58
N ARG A 340 23.06 7.70 -0.57
CA ARG A 340 22.45 8.53 -1.62
C ARG A 340 23.13 8.34 -2.98
N LEU A 341 24.47 8.33 -3.01
CA LEU A 341 25.19 8.08 -4.26
C LEU A 341 24.94 6.67 -4.79
N LEU A 342 24.84 5.67 -3.89
CA LEU A 342 24.51 4.31 -4.29
C LEU A 342 23.13 4.24 -4.96
N GLU A 343 22.13 4.88 -4.36
CA GLU A 343 20.79 4.96 -4.95
C GLU A 343 20.83 5.64 -6.33
N LEU A 344 21.53 6.76 -6.44
CA LEU A 344 21.66 7.47 -7.71
C LEU A 344 22.29 6.61 -8.81
N HIS A 345 23.42 5.94 -8.52
CA HIS A 345 24.11 5.09 -9.48
C HIS A 345 23.29 3.84 -9.85
N CYS A 346 22.64 3.21 -8.88
CA CYS A 346 21.84 1.99 -9.11
C CYS A 346 20.54 2.29 -9.84
N ARG A 347 19.96 3.48 -9.67
CA ARG A 347 18.79 3.94 -10.42
C ARG A 347 19.15 4.31 -11.86
N GLY A 348 20.29 4.98 -12.06
CA GLY A 348 20.69 5.52 -13.37
C GLY A 348 19.75 6.64 -13.84
N ASP A 349 19.59 6.77 -15.17
CA ASP A 349 18.78 7.81 -15.82
C ASP A 349 17.25 7.52 -15.83
N GLU A 350 16.79 6.52 -15.06
CA GLU A 350 15.38 6.17 -14.98
C GLU A 350 14.57 7.27 -14.25
N ASN A 351 14.11 8.29 -15.01
CA ASN A 351 13.25 9.39 -14.56
C ASN A 351 11.76 8.98 -14.41
N ARG A 352 11.49 7.70 -14.14
CA ARG A 352 10.15 7.16 -13.84
C ARG A 352 10.23 6.39 -12.53
N ILE A 353 9.10 5.87 -12.04
CA ILE A 353 9.10 4.97 -10.88
C ILE A 353 9.83 3.67 -11.29
N TRP A 354 11.15 3.64 -11.09
CA TRP A 354 12.09 2.63 -11.55
C TRP A 354 11.82 1.23 -10.96
N THR A 355 11.11 1.17 -9.82
CA THR A 355 10.61 -0.07 -9.19
C THR A 355 9.50 -0.78 -9.98
N TYR A 356 9.01 -0.20 -11.08
CA TYR A 356 8.13 -0.92 -12.00
C TYR A 356 8.85 -2.03 -12.76
N SER A 357 10.16 -1.91 -12.93
CA SER A 357 10.96 -2.95 -13.54
C SER A 357 11.37 -3.98 -12.49
N LEU A 358 11.40 -5.26 -12.89
CA LEU A 358 11.95 -6.32 -12.04
C LEU A 358 13.39 -6.00 -11.63
N THR A 359 14.18 -5.45 -12.55
CA THR A 359 15.56 -4.99 -12.32
C THR A 359 15.63 -3.95 -11.21
N GLY A 360 14.84 -2.88 -11.29
CA GLY A 360 14.81 -1.81 -10.29
C GLY A 360 14.38 -2.34 -8.93
N LEU A 361 13.34 -3.16 -8.87
CA LEU A 361 12.90 -3.79 -7.63
C LEU A 361 13.98 -4.69 -7.00
N LEU A 362 14.72 -5.45 -7.80
CA LEU A 362 15.82 -6.30 -7.32
C LEU A 362 17.06 -5.50 -6.90
N ARG A 363 17.32 -4.35 -7.53
CA ARG A 363 18.35 -3.40 -7.08
C ARG A 363 17.94 -2.74 -5.76
N LEU A 364 16.68 -2.32 -5.61
CA LEU A 364 16.14 -1.79 -4.35
C LEU A 364 16.31 -2.80 -3.22
N ARG A 365 15.98 -4.07 -3.48
CA ARG A 365 16.26 -5.18 -2.55
C ARG A 365 17.73 -5.20 -2.14
N ALA A 366 18.65 -5.23 -3.10
CA ALA A 366 20.08 -5.35 -2.79
C ALA A 366 20.62 -4.13 -2.03
N MET A 367 20.14 -2.93 -2.32
CA MET A 367 20.46 -1.72 -1.54
C MET A 367 19.91 -1.80 -0.11
N TRP A 368 18.69 -2.30 0.06
CA TRP A 368 18.13 -2.55 1.40
C TRP A 368 18.96 -3.57 2.16
N ASP A 369 19.39 -4.67 1.53
CA ASP A 369 20.23 -5.69 2.18
C ASP A 369 21.58 -5.11 2.69
N LEU A 370 22.08 -4.03 2.09
CA LEU A 370 23.28 -3.30 2.56
C LEU A 370 22.99 -2.24 3.64
N ALA A 371 21.79 -1.67 3.62
CA ALA A 371 21.38 -0.59 4.52
C ALA A 371 20.75 -1.11 5.81
N HIS A 372 20.03 -2.23 5.73
CA HIS A 372 19.23 -2.78 6.82
C HIS A 372 20.10 -3.14 8.04
N GLY A 373 19.55 -2.90 9.23
CA GLY A 373 20.28 -3.06 10.50
C GLY A 373 21.17 -1.86 10.85
N HIS A 374 21.26 -0.85 9.96
CA HIS A 374 21.96 0.41 10.22
C HIS A 374 21.00 1.59 10.11
N VAL A 375 20.48 2.07 11.25
CA VAL A 375 19.46 3.14 11.34
C VAL A 375 19.76 4.35 10.44
N ARG A 376 21.02 4.82 10.41
CA ARG A 376 21.43 5.96 9.57
C ARG A 376 21.36 5.65 8.07
N ARG A 377 21.73 4.44 7.66
CA ARG A 377 21.68 4.02 6.24
C ARG A 377 20.25 3.75 5.79
N GLU A 378 19.43 3.11 6.64
CA GLU A 378 18.00 2.93 6.35
C GLU A 378 17.31 4.28 6.15
N ALA A 379 17.52 5.22 7.07
CA ALA A 379 16.95 6.57 6.96
C ALA A 379 17.44 7.31 5.72
N ALA A 380 18.73 7.19 5.39
CA ALA A 380 19.31 7.81 4.20
C ALA A 380 18.77 7.21 2.90
N LEU A 381 18.59 5.89 2.83
CA LEU A 381 18.03 5.21 1.66
C LEU A 381 16.57 5.63 1.45
N ILE A 382 15.77 5.67 2.52
CA ILE A 382 14.36 6.11 2.45
C ILE A 382 14.25 7.58 2.01
N ASP A 383 15.10 8.46 2.56
CA ASP A 383 15.15 9.86 2.15
C ASP A 383 15.61 10.02 0.70
N ALA A 384 16.59 9.22 0.25
CA ALA A 384 17.06 9.23 -1.13
C ALA A 384 15.94 8.85 -2.11
N VAL A 385 15.30 7.69 -1.90
CA VAL A 385 14.23 7.23 -2.80
C VAL A 385 13.01 8.14 -2.77
N ARG A 386 12.65 8.71 -1.60
CA ARG A 386 11.56 9.70 -1.49
C ARG A 386 11.82 10.92 -2.37
N ARG A 387 13.05 11.44 -2.35
CA ARG A 387 13.42 12.59 -3.20
C ARG A 387 13.33 12.19 -4.66
N SER A 388 13.92 11.07 -5.05
CA SER A 388 13.85 10.55 -6.43
C SER A 388 12.42 10.37 -6.92
N ASP A 389 11.52 9.87 -6.07
CA ASP A 389 10.10 9.65 -6.39
C ASP A 389 9.32 10.98 -6.50
N ALA A 390 9.65 12.00 -5.69
CA ALA A 390 8.99 13.31 -5.73
C ALA A 390 9.22 14.07 -7.06
N TRP A 391 10.31 13.80 -7.77
CA TRP A 391 10.54 14.33 -9.13
C TRP A 391 9.64 13.67 -10.18
N ASN A 392 9.18 12.44 -9.95
CA ASN A 392 8.34 11.70 -10.89
C ASN A 392 6.86 12.15 -10.87
N ASP A 393 6.36 12.59 -9.72
CA ASP A 393 4.99 13.16 -9.58
C ASP A 393 4.80 14.51 -10.29
N LEU A 394 5.90 15.19 -10.65
CA LEU A 394 5.88 16.42 -11.46
C LEU A 394 5.81 16.14 -12.98
N HIS A 395 6.21 14.93 -13.42
CA HIS A 395 6.30 14.57 -14.84
C HIS A 395 5.22 13.59 -15.32
N LEU A 396 4.36 13.12 -14.41
CA LEU A 396 3.13 12.39 -14.74
C LEU A 396 1.87 13.30 -14.75
N GLN A 397 2.07 14.63 -14.77
CA GLN A 397 1.02 15.64 -14.92
C GLN A 397 0.64 15.89 -16.37
#